data_AF-A0A6C0D2R4-F1
#
_entry.id   AF-A0A6C0D2R4-F1
#
_cell.length_a   1.000
_cell.length_b   1.000
_cell.length_c   1.000
_cell.angle_alpha   90.00
_cell.angle_beta   90.00
_cell.angle_gamma   90.00
#
_symmetry.space_group_name_H-M   'P 1'
#
loop_
_entity.id
_entity.type
_entity.pdbx_description
1 polymer ?
#
loop_
_entity_poly.entity_id
_entity_poly.type
_entity_poly.pdbx_seq_one_letter_code
_entity_poly.pdbx_strand_id
1 'polypeptide(L)'
;MPIVIPVPVPVYRQPEINRLQDRINSLNRQIADLDRQIRDLDNTDRGLQSNIQTDRGSISTLKRNINTLTTQKQSLIASLSQAQYELEMLNESNILNNSHIDTGIQRADDLADMIVSNKLNSQTYVQNFFNSIRTQTANIRKSYGTIVDNSQTSYAKEHYQTEQTTATNGINFYLFLIYYFLLFILILLLFLIQKTMSIYKKLLWIFILALYPFFIMFIETMFSYVLQFLINMLQTKVPS
;
A
#
# COMPACT_ATOMS: atom_id res chain seq x y z
N MET A 1 -101.23 5.22 -65.04
CA MET A 1 -99.86 5.62 -65.41
C MET A 1 -98.95 5.28 -64.23
N PRO A 2 -97.95 4.40 -64.37
CA PRO A 2 -97.05 4.10 -63.26
C PRO A 2 -96.10 5.29 -63.02
N ILE A 3 -95.99 5.68 -61.75
CA ILE A 3 -95.06 6.70 -61.28
C ILE A 3 -93.66 6.07 -61.29
N VAL A 4 -92.80 6.53 -62.19
CA VAL A 4 -91.38 6.18 -62.21
C VAL A 4 -90.71 7.01 -61.11
N ILE A 5 -90.36 6.36 -60.01
CA ILE A 5 -89.54 6.98 -58.96
C ILE A 5 -88.09 6.99 -59.49
N PRO A 6 -87.42 8.15 -59.61
CA PRO A 6 -86.03 8.19 -60.03
C PRO A 6 -85.18 7.52 -58.95
N VAL A 7 -84.47 6.46 -59.33
CA VAL A 7 -83.48 5.81 -58.47
C VAL A 7 -82.34 6.81 -58.23
N PRO A 8 -81.98 7.12 -56.97
CA PRO A 8 -80.90 8.04 -56.70
C PRO A 8 -79.57 7.47 -57.18
N VAL A 9 -78.89 8.22 -58.04
CA VAL A 9 -77.55 7.89 -58.56
C VAL A 9 -76.54 7.95 -57.39
N PRO A 10 -75.70 6.92 -57.17
CA PRO A 10 -74.77 6.90 -56.04
C PRO A 10 -73.72 8.02 -56.17
N VAL A 11 -73.73 8.91 -55.17
CA VAL A 11 -72.83 10.06 -55.06
C VAL A 11 -71.39 9.62 -54.74
N TYR A 12 -70.44 10.24 -55.45
CA TYR A 12 -68.98 10.10 -55.47
C TYR A 12 -68.26 10.00 -54.09
N ARG A 13 -68.22 8.82 -53.46
CA ARG A 13 -67.37 8.55 -52.27
C ARG A 13 -65.91 8.19 -52.57
N GLN A 14 -65.59 7.86 -53.81
CA GLN A 14 -64.25 7.44 -54.22
C GLN A 14 -63.13 8.46 -53.92
N PRO A 15 -63.34 9.79 -54.15
CA PRO A 15 -62.30 10.77 -53.88
C PRO A 15 -61.95 10.91 -52.39
N GLU A 16 -62.94 10.76 -51.51
CA GLU A 16 -62.75 10.84 -50.05
C GLU A 16 -62.02 9.60 -49.52
N ILE A 17 -62.37 8.41 -50.02
CA ILE A 17 -61.66 7.16 -49.74
C ILE A 17 -60.19 7.28 -50.14
N ASN A 18 -59.90 7.78 -51.35
CA ASN A 18 -58.54 7.96 -51.83
C ASN A 18 -57.74 8.94 -50.93
N ARG A 19 -58.35 10.06 -50.52
CA ARG A 19 -57.73 11.02 -49.59
C ARG A 19 -57.39 10.41 -48.23
N LEU A 20 -58.29 9.59 -47.68
CA LEU A 20 -58.06 8.89 -46.42
C LEU A 20 -56.94 7.85 -46.56
N GLN A 21 -56.92 7.12 -47.69
CA GLN A 21 -55.86 6.16 -48.01
C GLN A 21 -54.48 6.84 -48.07
N ASP A 22 -54.39 7.99 -48.75
CA ASP A 22 -53.16 8.77 -48.83
C ASP A 22 -52.70 9.28 -47.47
N ARG A 23 -53.63 9.71 -46.62
CA ARG A 23 -53.33 10.14 -45.25
C ARG A 23 -52.82 8.97 -44.39
N ILE A 24 -53.44 7.79 -44.49
CA ILE A 24 -52.98 6.57 -43.82
C ILE A 24 -51.56 6.21 -44.30
N ASN A 25 -51.31 6.25 -45.60
CA ASN A 25 -49.99 5.96 -46.16
C ASN A 25 -48.92 6.96 -45.67
N SER A 26 -49.27 8.25 -45.57
CA SER A 26 -48.39 9.29 -45.02
C SER A 26 -48.07 9.04 -43.55
N LEU A 27 -49.09 8.77 -42.72
CA LEU A 27 -48.91 8.46 -41.30
C LEU A 27 -48.07 7.19 -41.10
N ASN A 28 -48.29 6.14 -41.90
CA ASN A 28 -47.47 4.92 -41.84
C ASN A 28 -46.00 5.19 -42.16
N ARG A 29 -45.70 6.09 -43.10
CA ARG A 29 -44.32 6.51 -43.38
C ARG A 29 -43.71 7.28 -42.22
N GLN A 30 -44.47 8.16 -41.56
CA GLN A 30 -44.02 8.90 -40.38
C GLN A 30 -43.73 7.95 -39.21
N ILE A 31 -44.60 6.96 -38.97
CA ILE A 31 -44.38 5.94 -37.94
C ILE A 31 -43.08 5.16 -38.24
N ALA A 32 -42.89 4.71 -39.48
CA ALA A 32 -41.69 3.98 -39.86
C ALA A 32 -40.40 4.83 -39.72
N ASP A 33 -40.48 6.14 -39.93
CA ASP A 33 -39.37 7.06 -39.72
C ASP A 33 -39.05 7.25 -38.22
N LEU A 34 -40.07 7.48 -37.39
CA LEU A 34 -39.92 7.56 -35.94
C LEU A 34 -39.34 6.26 -35.36
N ASP A 35 -39.76 5.09 -35.85
CA ASP A 35 -39.20 3.81 -35.45
C ASP A 35 -37.70 3.68 -35.79
N ARG A 36 -37.25 4.29 -36.89
CA ARG A 36 -35.80 4.35 -37.21
C ARG A 36 -35.07 5.27 -36.25
N GLN A 37 -35.60 6.48 -36.01
CA GLN A 37 -35.01 7.43 -35.08
C GLN A 37 -34.88 6.84 -33.67
N ILE A 38 -35.89 6.10 -33.19
CA ILE A 38 -35.86 5.41 -31.89
C ILE A 38 -34.73 4.36 -31.86
N ARG A 39 -34.57 3.55 -32.92
CA ARG A 39 -33.47 2.58 -33.00
C ARG A 39 -32.10 3.23 -33.01
N ASP A 40 -31.95 4.35 -33.71
CA ASP A 40 -30.68 5.08 -33.78
C ASP A 40 -30.32 5.71 -32.42
N LEU A 41 -31.31 6.24 -31.70
CA LEU A 41 -31.15 6.71 -30.33
C LEU A 41 -30.77 5.58 -29.37
N ASP A 42 -31.42 4.41 -29.47
CA ASP A 42 -31.09 3.24 -28.63
C ASP A 42 -29.67 2.73 -28.88
N ASN A 43 -29.22 2.71 -30.15
CA ASN A 43 -27.85 2.39 -30.49
C ASN A 43 -26.85 3.42 -29.92
N THR A 44 -27.20 4.70 -29.98
CA THR A 44 -26.38 5.78 -29.40
C THR A 44 -26.28 5.63 -27.89
N ASP A 45 -27.38 5.36 -27.19
CA ASP A 45 -27.41 5.17 -25.74
C ASP A 45 -26.52 3.99 -25.32
N ARG A 46 -26.63 2.84 -26.02
CA ARG A 46 -25.74 1.69 -25.78
C ARG A 46 -24.27 2.03 -25.98
N GLY A 47 -23.95 2.82 -27.01
CA GLY A 47 -22.59 3.32 -27.25
C GLY A 47 -22.07 4.18 -26.10
N LEU A 48 -22.89 5.13 -25.63
CA LEU A 48 -22.56 5.98 -24.48
C LEU A 48 -22.37 5.16 -23.20
N GLN A 49 -23.23 4.17 -22.94
CA GLN A 49 -23.09 3.28 -21.79
C GLN A 49 -21.77 2.50 -21.84
N SER A 50 -21.37 1.99 -23.02
CA SER A 50 -20.08 1.31 -23.21
C SER A 50 -18.89 2.23 -22.93
N ASN A 51 -18.95 3.48 -23.41
CA ASN A 51 -17.91 4.47 -23.14
C ASN A 51 -17.80 4.78 -21.64
N ILE A 52 -18.93 4.98 -20.95
CA ILE A 52 -18.97 5.19 -19.49
C ILE A 52 -18.30 4.04 -18.73
N GLN A 53 -18.53 2.78 -19.13
CA GLN A 53 -17.88 1.64 -18.46
C GLN A 53 -16.37 1.61 -18.71
N THR A 54 -15.95 1.96 -19.93
CA THR A 54 -14.53 2.08 -20.28
C THR A 54 -13.84 3.16 -19.45
N ASP A 55 -14.46 4.35 -19.35
CA ASP A 55 -13.96 5.47 -18.57
C ASP A 55 -13.88 5.13 -17.07
N ARG A 56 -14.88 4.43 -16.53
CA ARG A 56 -14.84 3.92 -15.14
C ARG A 56 -13.65 2.99 -14.91
N GLY A 57 -13.36 2.11 -15.87
CA GLY A 57 -12.18 1.24 -15.83
C GLY A 57 -10.86 2.03 -15.83
N SER A 58 -10.77 3.04 -16.70
CA SER A 58 -9.62 3.96 -16.77
C SER A 58 -9.41 4.72 -15.45
N ILE A 59 -10.48 5.28 -14.88
CA ILE A 59 -10.45 5.98 -13.58
C ILE A 59 -9.97 5.04 -12.46
N SER A 60 -10.47 3.81 -12.41
CA SER A 60 -10.04 2.82 -11.42
C SER A 60 -8.55 2.49 -11.53
N THR A 61 -8.02 2.43 -12.76
CA THR A 61 -6.59 2.19 -13.00
C THR A 61 -5.74 3.38 -12.59
N LEU A 62 -6.16 4.61 -12.95
CA LEU A 62 -5.48 5.83 -12.52
C LEU A 62 -5.44 5.97 -11.00
N LYS A 63 -6.52 5.64 -10.28
CA LYS A 63 -6.54 5.62 -8.81
C LYS A 63 -5.51 4.67 -8.22
N ARG A 64 -5.38 3.45 -8.78
CA ARG A 64 -4.34 2.49 -8.35
C ARG A 64 -2.94 3.05 -8.57
N ASN A 65 -2.69 3.64 -9.74
CA ASN A 65 -1.38 4.24 -10.06
C ASN A 65 -1.02 5.38 -9.08
N ILE A 66 -1.98 6.24 -8.73
CA ILE A 66 -1.79 7.31 -7.74
C ILE A 66 -1.39 6.74 -6.38
N ASN A 67 -2.05 5.68 -5.92
CA ASN A 67 -1.73 5.03 -4.64
C ASN A 67 -0.32 4.42 -4.65
N THR A 68 0.07 3.77 -5.74
CA THR A 68 1.43 3.24 -5.92
C THR A 68 2.48 4.35 -5.87
N LEU A 69 2.28 5.42 -6.64
CA LEU A 69 3.20 6.57 -6.66
C LEU A 69 3.27 7.26 -5.30
N THR A 70 2.16 7.36 -4.58
CA THR A 70 2.13 7.93 -3.23
C THR A 70 2.96 7.10 -2.25
N THR A 71 2.85 5.76 -2.33
CA THR A 71 3.64 4.85 -1.50
C THR A 71 5.12 4.94 -1.83
N GLN A 72 5.48 4.97 -3.12
CA GLN A 72 6.85 5.15 -3.58
C GLN A 72 7.45 6.48 -3.09
N LYS A 73 6.69 7.58 -3.17
CA LYS A 73 7.11 8.88 -2.64
C LYS A 73 7.40 8.80 -1.14
N GLN A 74 6.54 8.15 -0.36
CA GLN A 74 6.74 8.02 1.08
C GLN A 74 7.99 7.21 1.42
N SER A 75 8.23 6.12 0.68
CA SER A 75 9.46 5.32 0.83
C SER A 75 10.71 6.14 0.52
N LEU A 76 10.70 6.94 -0.54
CA LEU A 76 11.82 7.81 -0.91
C LEU A 76 12.09 8.88 0.15
N ILE A 77 11.04 9.47 0.74
CA ILE A 77 11.19 10.43 1.84
C ILE A 77 11.86 9.76 3.04
N ALA A 78 11.44 8.55 3.42
CA ALA A 78 12.05 7.82 4.52
C ALA A 78 13.54 7.50 4.25
N SER A 79 13.87 7.03 3.05
CA SER A 79 15.27 6.79 2.65
C SER A 79 16.11 8.07 2.67
N LEU A 80 15.55 9.21 2.26
CA LEU A 80 16.24 10.49 2.31
C LEU A 80 16.51 10.92 3.75
N SER A 81 15.53 10.80 4.64
CA SER A 81 15.71 11.11 6.07
C SER A 81 16.76 10.22 6.72
N GLN A 82 16.78 8.93 6.40
CA GLN A 82 17.80 8.00 6.88
C GLN A 82 19.21 8.42 6.41
N ALA A 83 19.36 8.72 5.12
CA ALA A 83 20.64 9.18 4.57
C ALA A 83 21.11 10.50 5.19
N GLN A 84 20.19 11.42 5.49
CA GLN A 84 20.52 12.67 6.19
C GLN A 84 21.02 12.41 7.60
N TYR A 85 20.36 11.52 8.35
CA TYR A 85 20.78 11.12 9.69
C TYR A 85 22.18 10.47 9.69
N GLU A 86 22.44 9.57 8.74
CA GLU A 86 23.76 8.93 8.60
C GLU A 86 24.86 9.96 8.31
N LEU A 87 24.57 10.96 7.49
CA LEU A 87 25.51 12.03 7.15
C LEU A 87 25.81 12.93 8.36
N GLU A 88 24.79 13.23 9.18
CA GLU A 88 24.95 13.98 10.43
C GLU A 88 25.81 13.22 11.44
N MET A 89 25.55 11.93 11.65
CA MET A 89 26.36 11.07 12.51
C MET A 89 27.82 10.98 12.05
N LEU A 90 28.04 10.86 10.73
CA LEU A 90 29.38 10.84 10.16
C LEU A 90 30.11 12.18 10.39
N ASN A 91 29.39 13.29 10.24
CA ASN A 91 29.94 14.62 10.48
C ASN A 91 30.33 14.81 11.95
N GLU A 92 29.47 14.39 12.90
CA GLU A 92 29.79 14.41 14.33
C GLU A 92 31.01 13.55 14.65
N SER A 93 31.10 12.34 14.08
CA SER A 93 32.27 11.48 14.25
C SER A 93 33.55 12.12 13.73
N ASN A 94 33.49 12.83 12.60
CA ASN A 94 34.65 13.53 12.05
C ASN A 94 35.08 14.71 12.92
N ILE A 95 34.12 15.50 13.45
CA ILE A 95 34.41 16.58 14.41
C ILE A 95 35.10 16.01 15.65
N LEU A 96 34.60 14.90 16.18
CA LEU A 96 35.18 14.25 17.35
C LEU A 96 36.60 13.77 17.08
N ASN A 97 36.83 13.11 15.93
CA ASN A 97 38.16 12.65 15.52
C ASN A 97 39.14 13.82 15.37
N ASN A 98 38.73 14.91 14.72
CA ASN A 98 39.57 16.11 14.56
C ASN A 98 39.92 16.73 15.92
N SER A 99 38.97 16.81 16.85
CA SER A 99 39.23 17.29 18.22
C SER A 99 40.25 16.42 18.97
N HIS A 100 40.19 15.09 18.79
CA HIS A 100 41.17 14.17 19.38
C HIS A 100 42.56 14.36 18.76
N ILE A 101 42.63 14.62 17.46
CA ILE A 101 43.89 14.95 16.76
C ILE A 101 44.47 16.26 17.30
N ASP A 102 43.67 17.32 17.40
CA ASP A 102 44.12 18.62 17.92
C ASP A 102 44.65 18.50 19.36
N THR A 103 43.96 17.74 20.21
CA THR A 103 44.41 17.46 21.58
C THR A 103 45.71 16.64 21.59
N GLY A 104 45.87 15.70 20.66
CA GLY A 104 47.09 14.93 20.47
C GLY A 104 48.28 15.80 20.05
N ILE A 105 48.06 16.73 19.12
CA ILE A 105 49.06 17.69 18.65
C ILE A 105 49.47 18.64 19.78
N GLN A 106 48.52 19.23 20.50
CA GLN A 106 48.82 20.11 21.66
C GLN A 106 49.67 19.40 22.71
N ARG A 107 49.35 18.14 23.03
CA ARG A 107 50.16 17.34 23.97
C ARG A 107 51.57 17.08 23.44
N ALA A 108 51.71 16.85 22.14
CA ALA A 108 53.01 16.63 21.52
C ALA A 108 53.86 17.91 21.55
N ASP A 109 53.25 19.07 21.30
CA ASP A 109 53.88 20.38 21.41
C ASP A 109 54.28 20.70 22.86
N ASP A 110 53.38 20.49 23.84
CA ASP A 110 53.69 20.64 25.27
C ASP A 110 54.86 19.74 25.71
N LEU A 111 54.92 18.51 25.17
CA LEU A 111 56.03 17.58 25.39
C LEU A 111 57.33 18.06 24.75
N ALA A 112 57.27 18.54 23.51
CA ALA A 112 58.43 19.09 22.82
C ALA A 112 58.98 20.32 23.55
N ASP A 113 58.11 21.26 23.93
CA ASP A 113 58.48 22.45 24.69
C ASP A 113 59.04 22.10 26.06
N MET A 114 58.49 21.09 26.75
CA MET A 114 59.07 20.58 28.00
C MET A 114 60.46 19.97 27.84
N ILE A 115 60.67 19.14 26.81
CA ILE A 115 61.96 18.52 26.52
C ILE A 115 63.00 19.61 26.23
N VAL A 116 62.59 20.68 25.56
CA VAL A 116 63.43 21.84 25.24
C VAL A 116 63.67 22.73 26.47
N SER A 117 62.70 22.89 27.36
CA SER A 117 62.73 23.89 28.43
C SER A 117 63.21 23.41 29.81
N ASN A 118 63.31 22.10 30.11
CA ASN A 118 63.88 21.69 31.41
C ASN A 118 64.68 20.37 31.47
N LYS A 119 65.88 20.52 32.06
CA LYS A 119 66.62 19.49 32.78
C LYS A 119 65.71 18.66 33.70
N LEU A 120 65.48 17.39 33.34
CA LEU A 120 65.46 16.14 34.14
C LEU A 120 64.90 16.04 35.59
N ASN A 121 64.38 17.05 36.30
CA ASN A 121 63.95 16.88 37.70
C ASN A 121 62.66 17.63 38.05
N SER A 122 61.50 16.95 38.14
CA SER A 122 60.58 17.12 39.28
C SER A 122 59.43 16.08 39.28
N GLN A 123 59.34 15.35 40.39
CA GLN A 123 58.35 14.32 40.72
C GLN A 123 56.89 14.84 40.71
N THR A 124 56.70 16.13 40.94
CA THR A 124 55.41 16.83 40.88
C THR A 124 54.83 16.84 39.47
N TYR A 125 55.67 16.85 38.44
CA TYR A 125 55.23 16.90 37.06
C TYR A 125 54.58 15.58 36.62
N VAL A 126 55.21 14.46 36.99
CA VAL A 126 54.68 13.11 36.72
C VAL A 126 53.30 12.94 37.37
N GLN A 127 53.13 13.42 38.61
CA GLN A 127 51.84 13.42 39.31
C GLN A 127 50.76 14.22 38.57
N ASN A 128 51.09 15.43 38.11
CA ASN A 128 50.13 16.28 37.40
C ASN A 128 49.73 15.69 36.04
N PHE A 129 50.68 15.09 35.32
CA PHE A 129 50.42 14.39 34.06
C PHE A 129 49.48 13.18 34.26
N PHE A 130 49.73 12.34 35.27
CA PHE A 130 48.85 11.21 35.59
C PHE A 130 47.45 11.65 36.02
N ASN A 131 47.34 12.73 36.78
CA ASN A 131 46.03 13.28 37.19
C ASN A 131 45.25 13.85 36.00
N SER A 132 45.94 14.51 35.06
CA SER A 132 45.37 14.97 33.78
C SER A 132 44.83 13.80 32.96
N ILE A 133 45.64 12.75 32.76
CA ILE A 133 45.20 11.54 32.04
C ILE A 133 43.97 10.93 32.72
N ARG A 134 44.00 10.73 34.03
CA ARG A 134 42.90 10.10 34.78
C ARG A 134 41.60 10.88 34.66
N THR A 135 41.66 12.21 34.71
CA THR A 135 40.49 13.08 34.56
C THR A 135 39.91 13.00 33.16
N GLN A 136 40.78 12.95 32.13
CA GLN A 136 40.33 12.81 30.76
C GLN A 136 39.74 11.41 30.48
N THR A 137 40.32 10.35 31.04
CA THR A 137 39.75 8.99 30.93
C THR A 137 38.36 8.92 31.56
N ALA A 138 38.12 9.61 32.69
CA ALA A 138 36.81 9.69 33.31
C ALA A 138 35.78 10.42 32.42
N ASN A 139 36.17 11.53 31.79
CA ASN A 139 35.29 12.26 30.87
C ASN A 139 34.97 11.46 29.60
N ILE A 140 35.96 10.79 29.00
CA ILE A 140 35.76 9.91 27.84
C ILE A 140 34.79 8.78 28.21
N ARG A 141 34.97 8.15 29.38
CA ARG A 141 34.09 7.09 29.86
C ARG A 141 32.64 7.57 30.03
N LYS A 142 32.45 8.80 30.49
CA LYS A 142 31.12 9.41 30.65
C LYS A 142 30.48 9.69 29.29
N SER A 143 31.20 10.29 28.34
CA SER A 143 30.71 10.52 26.98
C SER A 143 30.40 9.22 26.24
N TYR A 144 31.23 8.19 26.41
CA TYR A 144 31.00 6.87 25.82
C TYR A 144 29.75 6.20 26.41
N GLY A 145 29.52 6.32 27.73
CA GLY A 145 28.29 5.85 28.37
C GLY A 145 27.03 6.50 27.79
N THR A 146 27.04 7.82 27.63
CA THR A 146 25.89 8.56 27.06
C THR A 146 25.61 8.20 25.60
N ILE A 147 26.65 7.98 24.79
CA ILE A 147 26.50 7.58 23.37
C ILE A 147 25.97 6.14 23.27
N VAL A 148 26.48 5.22 24.08
CA VAL A 148 26.01 3.83 24.12
C VAL A 148 24.56 3.76 24.59
N ASP A 149 24.18 4.52 25.62
CA ASP A 149 22.80 4.54 26.09
C ASP A 149 21.84 5.11 25.03
N ASN A 150 22.16 6.25 24.40
CA ASN A 150 21.32 6.83 23.34
C ASN A 150 21.21 5.96 22.08
N SER A 151 22.29 5.26 21.71
CA SER A 151 22.28 4.35 20.56
C SER A 151 21.64 2.99 20.85
N GLN A 152 21.47 2.62 22.12
CA GLN A 152 20.87 1.32 22.50
C GLN A 152 19.42 1.40 22.98
N THR A 153 18.91 2.51 23.54
CA THR A 153 17.68 2.40 24.37
C THR A 153 16.35 2.88 23.80
N SER A 154 16.25 3.50 22.62
CA SER A 154 14.91 3.74 22.01
C SER A 154 14.92 3.90 20.50
N TYR A 155 15.77 4.77 19.97
CA TYR A 155 15.76 5.11 18.54
C TYR A 155 16.18 3.96 17.63
N ALA A 156 17.26 3.23 17.98
CA ALA A 156 17.69 2.07 17.20
C ALA A 156 16.66 0.94 17.22
N LYS A 157 15.96 0.76 18.35
CA LYS A 157 14.88 -0.23 18.49
C LYS A 157 13.65 0.16 17.67
N GLU A 158 13.27 1.44 17.68
CA GLU A 158 12.16 1.96 16.88
C GLU A 158 12.45 1.85 15.38
N HIS A 159 13.67 2.17 14.94
CA HIS A 159 14.07 2.01 13.53
C HIS A 159 14.07 0.54 13.08
N TYR A 160 14.69 -0.35 13.86
CA TYR A 160 14.69 -1.79 13.54
C TYR A 160 13.28 -2.37 13.49
N GLN A 161 12.42 -1.99 14.43
CA GLN A 161 11.03 -2.43 14.43
C GLN A 161 10.25 -1.87 13.24
N THR A 162 10.48 -0.60 12.88
CA THR A 162 9.80 0.04 11.75
C THR A 162 10.23 -0.56 10.40
N GLU A 163 11.51 -0.85 10.22
CA GLU A 163 12.01 -1.52 9.00
C GLU A 163 11.51 -2.96 8.87
N GLN A 164 11.54 -3.75 9.96
CA GLN A 164 10.98 -5.11 9.94
C GLN A 164 9.48 -5.08 9.61
N THR A 165 8.73 -4.17 10.22
CA THR A 165 7.29 -4.05 9.98
C THR A 165 7.02 -3.71 8.50
N THR A 166 7.87 -2.90 7.87
CA THR A 166 7.73 -2.52 6.45
C THR A 166 8.03 -3.69 5.51
N ALA A 167 9.09 -4.46 5.77
CA ALA A 167 9.42 -5.64 4.98
C ALA A 167 8.35 -6.75 5.10
N THR A 168 7.86 -7.01 6.31
CA THR A 168 6.80 -7.98 6.57
C THR A 168 5.48 -7.55 5.92
N ASN A 169 5.16 -6.25 5.91
CA ASN A 169 3.97 -5.73 5.23
C ASN A 169 4.05 -5.92 3.70
N GLY A 170 5.23 -5.75 3.10
CA GLY A 170 5.44 -6.01 1.67
C GLY A 170 5.21 -7.48 1.32
N ILE A 171 5.80 -8.41 2.08
CA ILE A 171 5.62 -9.86 1.89
C ILE A 171 4.16 -10.25 2.06
N ASN A 172 3.49 -9.76 3.10
CA ASN A 172 2.07 -10.01 3.33
C ASN A 172 1.21 -9.54 2.16
N PHE A 173 1.49 -8.36 1.59
CA PHE A 173 0.76 -7.87 0.41
C PHE A 173 0.87 -8.82 -0.78
N TYR A 174 2.08 -9.31 -1.11
CA TYR A 174 2.27 -10.26 -2.20
C TYR A 174 1.61 -11.61 -1.91
N LEU A 175 1.67 -12.10 -0.67
CA LEU A 175 0.98 -13.32 -0.25
C LEU A 175 -0.55 -13.18 -0.39
N PHE A 176 -1.13 -12.04 -0.02
CA PHE A 176 -2.55 -11.75 -0.24
C PHE A 176 -2.91 -11.74 -1.72
N LEU A 177 -2.07 -11.14 -2.57
CA LEU A 177 -2.31 -11.06 -4.00
C LEU A 177 -2.27 -12.45 -4.67
N ILE A 178 -1.26 -13.26 -4.32
CA ILE A 178 -1.15 -14.65 -4.77
C ILE A 178 -2.34 -15.48 -4.26
N TYR A 179 -2.73 -15.29 -3.01
CA TYR A 179 -3.87 -15.98 -2.40
C TYR A 179 -5.17 -15.76 -3.20
N TYR A 180 -5.52 -14.49 -3.48
CA TYR A 180 -6.74 -14.20 -4.25
C TYR A 180 -6.66 -14.66 -5.70
N PHE A 181 -5.47 -14.65 -6.30
CA PHE A 181 -5.27 -15.22 -7.64
C PHE A 181 -5.53 -16.74 -7.65
N LEU A 182 -5.01 -17.47 -6.66
CA LEU A 182 -5.27 -18.89 -6.50
C LEU A 182 -6.74 -19.18 -6.18
N LEU A 183 -7.39 -18.35 -5.36
CA LEU A 183 -8.82 -18.43 -5.08
C LEU A 183 -9.63 -18.28 -6.37
N PHE A 184 -9.27 -17.34 -7.24
CA PHE A 184 -9.92 -17.14 -8.53
C PHE A 184 -9.76 -18.36 -9.45
N ILE A 185 -8.55 -18.93 -9.54
CA ILE A 185 -8.31 -20.18 -10.29
C ILE A 185 -9.15 -21.32 -9.73
N LEU A 186 -9.23 -21.44 -8.39
CA LEU A 186 -10.03 -22.46 -7.72
C LEU A 186 -11.52 -22.30 -8.01
N ILE A 187 -12.05 -21.07 -8.02
CA ILE A 187 -13.42 -20.77 -8.42
C ILE A 187 -13.66 -21.24 -9.86
N LEU A 188 -12.77 -20.89 -10.79
CA LEU A 188 -12.88 -21.36 -12.19
C LEU A 188 -12.86 -22.88 -12.28
N LEU A 189 -11.95 -23.56 -11.57
CA LEU A 189 -11.87 -25.02 -11.51
C LEU A 189 -13.15 -25.66 -10.98
N LEU A 190 -13.69 -25.15 -9.87
CA LEU A 190 -14.94 -25.61 -9.26
C LEU A 190 -16.12 -25.47 -10.21
N PHE A 191 -16.18 -24.40 -11.01
CA PHE A 191 -17.29 -24.15 -11.92
C PHE A 191 -17.15 -24.82 -13.29
N LEU A 192 -15.92 -24.94 -13.83
CA LEU A 192 -15.67 -25.49 -15.17
C LEU A 192 -15.48 -27.02 -15.17
N ILE A 193 -14.76 -27.56 -14.18
CA ILE A 193 -14.38 -28.98 -14.17
C ILE A 193 -15.34 -29.82 -13.33
N GLN A 194 -15.66 -29.37 -12.11
CA GLN A 194 -16.54 -30.13 -11.22
C GLN A 194 -18.03 -29.91 -11.49
N LYS A 195 -18.53 -30.48 -12.59
CA LYS A 195 -19.95 -30.36 -12.98
C LYS A 195 -20.93 -31.08 -12.03
N THR A 196 -20.47 -32.08 -11.28
CA THR A 196 -21.31 -32.96 -10.45
C THR A 196 -21.64 -32.40 -9.05
N MET A 197 -20.92 -31.36 -8.61
CA MET A 197 -21.11 -30.81 -7.26
C MET A 197 -22.24 -29.79 -7.22
N SER A 198 -23.09 -29.87 -6.19
CA SER A 198 -24.19 -28.90 -6.05
C SER A 198 -23.66 -27.48 -5.85
N ILE A 199 -24.37 -26.50 -6.41
CA ILE A 199 -23.96 -25.10 -6.40
C ILE A 199 -23.77 -24.56 -4.96
N TYR A 200 -24.61 -25.01 -4.02
CA TYR A 200 -24.52 -24.63 -2.61
C TYR A 200 -23.23 -25.10 -1.95
N LYS A 201 -22.77 -26.33 -2.25
CA LYS A 201 -21.49 -26.82 -1.71
C LYS A 201 -20.31 -26.05 -2.29
N LYS A 202 -20.35 -25.67 -3.57
CA LYS A 202 -19.31 -24.83 -4.18
C LYS A 202 -19.24 -23.45 -3.51
N LEU A 203 -20.39 -22.81 -3.33
CA LEU A 203 -20.49 -21.51 -2.66
C LEU A 203 -20.02 -21.59 -1.20
N LEU A 204 -20.35 -22.66 -0.47
CA LEU A 204 -19.89 -22.88 0.89
C LEU A 204 -18.36 -22.94 0.97
N TRP A 205 -17.71 -23.71 0.09
CA TRP A 205 -16.24 -23.80 0.05
C TRP A 205 -15.59 -22.46 -0.30
N ILE A 206 -16.12 -21.77 -1.31
CA ILE A 206 -15.63 -20.45 -1.71
C ILE A 206 -15.79 -19.46 -0.55
N PHE A 207 -16.89 -19.51 0.18
CA PHE A 207 -17.13 -18.65 1.33
C PHE A 207 -16.15 -18.93 2.48
N ILE A 208 -15.94 -20.19 2.84
CA ILE A 208 -14.98 -20.60 3.88
C ILE A 208 -13.56 -20.14 3.50
N LEU A 209 -13.15 -20.38 2.26
CA LEU A 209 -11.85 -19.94 1.76
C LEU A 209 -11.76 -18.41 1.69
N ALA A 210 -12.76 -17.70 1.17
CA ALA A 210 -12.73 -16.23 1.11
C ALA A 210 -12.57 -15.59 2.49
N LEU A 211 -13.10 -16.24 3.54
CA LEU A 211 -12.97 -15.79 4.93
C LEU A 211 -11.63 -16.17 5.58
N TYR A 212 -10.90 -17.15 5.07
CA TYR A 212 -9.63 -17.64 5.64
C TYR A 212 -8.65 -16.53 6.06
N PRO A 213 -8.39 -15.48 5.25
CA PRO A 213 -7.42 -14.44 5.61
C PRO A 213 -7.84 -13.59 6.82
N PHE A 214 -9.14 -13.53 7.11
CA PHE A 214 -9.65 -12.79 8.27
C PHE A 214 -9.48 -13.57 9.57
N PHE A 215 -9.53 -14.91 9.48
CA PHE A 215 -9.41 -15.79 10.64
C PHE A 215 -7.98 -16.23 10.93
N ILE A 216 -7.08 -16.19 9.96
CA ILE A 216 -5.72 -16.71 10.12
C ILE A 216 -4.93 -15.98 11.22
N MET A 217 -4.97 -14.64 11.27
CA MET A 217 -4.30 -13.87 12.33
C MET A 217 -4.86 -14.17 13.72
N PHE A 218 -6.19 -14.35 13.81
CA PHE A 218 -6.84 -14.72 15.06
C PHE A 218 -6.42 -16.13 15.53
N ILE A 219 -6.38 -17.10 14.61
CA ILE A 219 -5.96 -18.48 14.90
C ILE A 219 -4.47 -18.52 15.30
N GLU A 220 -3.60 -17.82 14.59
CA GLU A 220 -2.17 -17.72 14.90
C GLU A 220 -1.93 -17.17 16.30
N THR A 221 -2.62 -16.07 16.63
CA THR A 221 -2.53 -15.43 17.95
C THR A 221 -2.99 -16.39 19.04
N MET A 222 -4.12 -17.07 18.85
CA MET A 222 -4.60 -18.09 19.78
C MET A 222 -3.61 -19.24 19.96
N PHE A 223 -3.02 -19.74 18.88
CA PHE A 223 -2.00 -20.80 18.94
C PHE A 223 -0.73 -20.35 19.66
N SER A 224 -0.27 -19.13 19.42
CA SER A 224 0.88 -18.54 20.10
C SER A 224 0.67 -18.48 21.61
N TYR A 225 -0.51 -18.01 22.05
CA TYR A 225 -0.86 -17.99 23.47
C TYR A 225 -0.93 -19.40 24.09
N VAL A 226 -1.54 -20.36 23.39
CA VAL A 226 -1.60 -21.75 23.86
C VAL A 226 -0.20 -22.36 23.95
N LEU A 227 0.67 -22.12 22.96
CA LEU A 227 2.03 -22.63 22.93
C LEU A 227 2.87 -22.03 24.06
N GLN A 228 2.80 -20.71 24.28
CA GLN A 228 3.47 -20.06 25.40
C GLN A 228 2.97 -20.61 26.74
N PHE A 229 1.66 -20.79 26.89
CA PHE A 229 1.08 -21.38 28.08
C PHE A 229 1.62 -22.79 28.34
N LEU A 230 1.70 -23.64 27.31
CA LEU A 230 2.26 -24.99 27.42
C LEU A 230 3.76 -24.99 27.76
N ILE A 231 4.55 -24.12 27.13
CA ILE A 231 5.99 -23.97 27.43
C ILE A 231 6.18 -23.56 28.89
N ASN A 232 5.42 -22.57 29.37
CA ASN A 232 5.48 -22.11 30.75
C ASN A 232 5.04 -23.20 31.74
N MET A 233 4.05 -24.02 31.38
CA MET A 233 3.64 -25.17 32.19
C MET A 233 4.72 -26.27 32.27
N LEU A 234 5.49 -26.47 31.20
CA LEU A 234 6.62 -27.41 31.17
C LEU A 234 7.82 -26.89 31.96
N GLN A 235 8.09 -25.57 31.92
CA GLN A 235 9.20 -24.95 32.64
C GLN A 235 8.95 -24.82 34.15
N THR A 236 7.70 -24.78 34.60
CA THR A 236 7.33 -24.72 36.02
C THR A 236 7.44 -26.08 36.75
N LYS A 237 7.87 -27.14 36.06
CA LYS A 237 8.11 -28.49 36.64
C LYS A 237 9.60 -28.88 36.74
N VAL A 238 10.49 -27.93 37.01
CA VAL A 238 11.80 -28.25 37.61
C VAL A 238 11.77 -27.78 39.07
N PRO A 239 11.25 -28.60 40.00
CA PRO A 239 11.51 -28.37 41.41
C PRO A 239 13.01 -28.57 41.66
N SER A 240 13.66 -27.51 42.15
CA SER A 240 14.96 -27.57 42.82
C SER A 240 14.91 -28.49 44.03
#